data_AF-A0A183JUE6-F1
#
_entry.id   AF-A0A183JUE6-F1
#
_cell.length_a   1.000
_cell.length_b   1.000
_cell.length_c   1.000
_cell.angle_alpha   90.00
_cell.angle_beta   90.00
_cell.angle_gamma   90.00
#
_symmetry.space_group_name_H-M   'P 1'
#
loop_
_entity.id
_entity.type
_entity.pdbx_description
1 polymer ?
#
loop_
_entity_poly.entity_id
_entity_poly.type
_entity_poly.pdbx_seq_one_letter_code
_entity_poly.pdbx_strand_id
1 'polypeptide(L)'
;MMSVATFTACFKKVAVRNGLALMNVDITKGDLWYILSLNWWTKWEEFVDSVSKSGMVDETSEEYPGKVDNSDILCDGKLKENLLLENDITLIPRNVWKLFVDFYGCTHTDISVFERRAIQAPKSAEIEIYPPHYSFYLNPPNSSATFLFEGTYCKFQTIRELKLIVAQHLKAAPGVNVHLSIHNEQNEFEELEDEDATIEEANLEREKVKFQ
;
A
#
# COMPACT_ATOMS: atom_id res chain seq x y z
N MET A 1 -20.20 25.46 2.33
CA MET A 1 -19.26 24.61 3.09
C MET A 1 -20.09 23.94 4.18
N MET A 2 -20.22 22.61 4.17
CA MET A 2 -21.01 21.88 5.17
C MET A 2 -20.26 21.95 6.50
N SER A 3 -20.93 22.24 7.62
CA SER A 3 -20.23 22.30 8.92
C SER A 3 -19.75 20.91 9.34
N VAL A 4 -18.65 20.82 10.09
CA VAL A 4 -18.17 19.56 10.69
C VAL A 4 -19.32 18.87 11.43
N ALA A 5 -20.17 19.61 12.14
CA ALA A 5 -21.38 19.08 12.80
C ALA A 5 -22.38 18.42 11.83
N THR A 6 -22.63 19.04 10.67
CA THR A 6 -23.57 18.53 9.67
C THR A 6 -22.98 17.32 8.93
N PHE A 7 -21.67 17.35 8.65
CA PHE A 7 -20.96 16.20 8.08
C PHE A 7 -20.89 15.06 9.09
N THR A 8 -20.49 15.28 10.34
CA THR A 8 -20.44 14.26 11.40
C THR A 8 -21.80 13.60 11.64
N ALA A 9 -22.88 14.38 11.65
CA ALA A 9 -24.24 13.84 11.78
C ALA A 9 -24.72 13.10 10.52
N CYS A 10 -24.34 13.54 9.31
CA CYS A 10 -24.66 12.86 8.05
C CYS A 10 -23.79 11.62 7.82
N PHE A 11 -22.50 11.70 8.09
CA PHE A 11 -21.53 10.62 8.05
C PHE A 11 -21.90 9.56 9.08
N LYS A 12 -22.37 9.92 10.29
CA LYS A 12 -23.00 8.96 11.21
C LYS A 12 -24.38 8.47 10.79
N LYS A 13 -25.28 9.27 10.23
CA LYS A 13 -26.54 8.70 9.72
C LYS A 13 -26.31 7.70 8.57
N VAL A 14 -25.22 7.87 7.82
CA VAL A 14 -24.79 6.98 6.73
C VAL A 14 -23.85 5.86 7.20
N ALA A 15 -23.09 6.03 8.28
CA ALA A 15 -22.07 5.10 8.79
C ALA A 15 -22.37 4.53 10.19
N VAL A 16 -23.41 4.95 10.91
CA VAL A 16 -23.85 4.30 12.18
C VAL A 16 -25.03 3.38 11.92
N ARG A 17 -25.81 3.63 10.86
CA ARG A 17 -26.75 2.63 10.32
C ARG A 17 -26.05 1.57 9.46
N ASN A 18 -24.78 1.83 9.09
CA ASN A 18 -24.04 1.16 8.03
C ASN A 18 -22.52 1.31 8.28
N GLY A 19 -22.05 1.11 9.51
CA GLY A 19 -20.62 1.25 9.88
C GLY A 19 -19.70 0.29 9.16
N LEU A 20 -20.29 -0.78 8.64
CA LEU A 20 -19.65 -1.68 7.72
C LEU A 20 -19.69 -1.14 6.28
N ALA A 21 -20.74 -0.47 5.81
CA ALA A 21 -21.00 -0.27 4.37
C ALA A 21 -20.10 0.74 3.63
N LEU A 22 -19.47 1.72 4.30
CA LEU A 22 -18.50 2.63 3.66
C LEU A 22 -17.09 2.03 3.57
N MET A 23 -16.78 1.03 4.41
CA MET A 23 -15.61 0.16 4.26
C MET A 23 -15.91 -1.09 3.43
N ASN A 24 -17.18 -1.51 3.36
CA ASN A 24 -17.69 -2.60 2.52
C ASN A 24 -17.91 -2.13 1.07
N VAL A 25 -17.00 -1.27 0.60
CA VAL A 25 -16.81 -1.07 -0.82
C VAL A 25 -16.02 -2.29 -1.27
N ASP A 26 -16.59 -3.06 -2.20
CA ASP A 26 -15.86 -4.15 -2.83
C ASP A 26 -14.56 -3.57 -3.40
N ILE A 27 -13.43 -4.07 -2.88
CA ILE A 27 -12.13 -3.69 -3.41
C ILE A 27 -12.16 -4.08 -4.89
N THR A 28 -11.97 -3.10 -5.76
CA THR A 28 -11.89 -3.33 -7.21
C THR A 28 -10.46 -3.07 -7.66
N LYS A 29 -9.96 -3.93 -8.55
CA LYS A 29 -8.61 -3.79 -9.12
C LYS A 29 -8.40 -2.37 -9.65
N GLY A 30 -7.31 -1.74 -9.24
CA GLY A 30 -6.92 -0.41 -9.67
C GLY A 30 -7.43 0.73 -8.80
N ASP A 31 -8.37 0.46 -7.87
CA ASP A 31 -8.84 1.45 -6.91
C ASP A 31 -7.70 1.97 -6.03
N LEU A 32 -7.80 3.23 -5.63
CA LEU A 32 -6.88 3.87 -4.71
C LEU A 32 -7.42 3.85 -3.29
N TRP A 33 -6.57 3.40 -2.39
CA TRP A 33 -6.80 3.28 -0.96
C TRP A 33 -5.67 3.94 -0.19
N TYR A 34 -5.93 4.29 1.07
CA TYR A 34 -4.96 4.93 1.95
C TYR A 34 -4.86 4.17 3.26
N ILE A 35 -3.62 4.03 3.72
CA ILE A 35 -3.28 3.54 5.06
C ILE A 35 -3.50 4.68 6.05
N LEU A 36 -4.22 4.39 7.12
CA LEU A 36 -4.51 5.33 8.19
C LEU A 36 -4.14 4.70 9.53
N SER A 37 -3.55 5.49 10.43
CA SER A 37 -3.32 5.12 11.82
C SER A 37 -4.64 4.71 12.47
N LEU A 38 -4.66 3.52 13.08
CA LEU A 38 -5.83 3.07 13.83
C LEU A 38 -6.05 3.93 15.08
N ASN A 39 -5.00 4.53 15.65
CA ASN A 39 -5.12 5.46 16.78
C ASN A 39 -5.89 6.71 16.37
N TRP A 40 -5.56 7.31 15.23
CA TRP A 40 -6.30 8.46 14.72
C TRP A 40 -7.74 8.09 14.37
N TRP A 41 -7.94 6.95 13.71
CA TRP A 41 -9.26 6.43 13.35
C TRP A 41 -10.16 6.25 14.59
N THR A 42 -9.66 5.55 15.61
CA THR A 42 -10.40 5.26 16.85
C THR A 42 -10.79 6.54 17.57
N LYS A 43 -9.85 7.50 17.67
CA LYS A 43 -10.12 8.80 18.27
C LYS A 43 -11.20 9.58 17.50
N TRP A 44 -11.16 9.52 16.17
CA TRP A 44 -12.19 10.11 15.33
C TRP A 44 -13.56 9.44 15.56
N GLU A 45 -13.64 8.11 15.68
CA GLU A 45 -14.89 7.40 15.96
C GLU A 45 -15.50 7.82 17.31
N GLU A 46 -14.68 7.90 18.36
CA GLU A 46 -15.09 8.35 19.71
C GLU A 46 -15.63 9.77 19.69
N PHE A 47 -14.90 10.70 19.07
CA PHE A 47 -15.34 12.09 18.91
C PHE A 47 -16.69 12.18 18.20
N VAL A 48 -16.81 11.47 17.08
CA VAL A 48 -18.03 11.46 16.29
C VAL A 48 -19.18 10.85 17.11
N ASP A 49 -18.91 9.88 17.98
CA ASP A 49 -19.87 9.31 18.93
C ASP A 49 -20.36 10.28 20.00
N SER A 50 -19.42 10.97 20.63
CA SER A 50 -19.70 12.06 21.54
C SER A 50 -20.60 13.13 20.91
N VAL A 51 -20.26 13.61 19.70
CA VAL A 51 -21.05 14.59 18.93
C VAL A 51 -22.45 14.07 18.63
N SER A 52 -22.62 12.78 18.31
CA SER A 52 -23.96 12.25 18.01
C SER A 52 -24.87 12.15 19.22
N LYS A 53 -24.30 11.93 20.40
CA LYS A 53 -25.04 11.85 21.67
C LYS A 53 -25.38 13.24 22.20
N SER A 54 -24.45 14.19 22.09
CA SER A 54 -24.60 15.56 22.61
C SER A 54 -25.28 16.51 21.63
N GLY A 55 -25.16 16.27 20.32
CA GLY A 55 -25.57 17.20 19.26
C GLY A 55 -24.66 18.43 19.12
N MET A 56 -23.56 18.48 19.87
CA MET A 56 -22.63 19.62 19.91
C MET A 56 -21.27 19.20 19.39
N VAL A 57 -20.64 20.09 18.62
CA VAL A 57 -19.25 19.95 18.19
C VAL A 57 -18.38 20.82 19.07
N ASP A 58 -17.43 20.21 19.76
CA ASP A 58 -16.41 20.89 20.55
C ASP A 58 -15.02 20.48 20.05
N GLU A 59 -14.42 21.35 19.24
CA GLU A 59 -13.06 21.16 18.70
C GLU A 59 -11.96 21.39 19.76
N THR A 60 -12.33 21.91 20.94
CA THR A 60 -11.40 22.09 22.07
C THR A 60 -11.37 20.88 23.00
N SER A 61 -12.28 19.91 22.79
CA SER A 61 -12.32 18.65 23.51
C SER A 61 -11.06 17.82 23.26
N GLU A 62 -10.59 17.11 24.29
CA GLU A 62 -9.51 16.14 24.16
C GLU A 62 -9.86 15.00 23.19
N GLU A 63 -11.16 14.72 23.02
CA GLU A 63 -11.69 13.74 22.07
C GLU A 63 -11.51 14.20 20.63
N TYR A 64 -11.38 15.50 20.35
CA TYR A 64 -11.21 16.00 18.98
C TYR A 64 -9.96 15.37 18.33
N PRO A 65 -10.09 14.70 17.17
CA PRO A 65 -8.98 13.96 16.57
C PRO A 65 -7.88 14.87 16.04
N GLY A 66 -8.17 16.15 15.78
CA GLY A 66 -7.23 17.05 15.13
C GLY A 66 -6.97 16.68 13.67
N LYS A 67 -5.87 17.19 13.10
CA LYS A 67 -5.43 16.85 11.73
C LYS A 67 -5.19 15.35 11.61
N VAL A 68 -5.41 14.80 10.41
CA VAL A 68 -5.03 13.41 10.08
C VAL A 68 -3.54 13.22 10.36
N ASP A 69 -3.24 12.30 11.28
CA ASP A 69 -1.88 12.05 11.74
C ASP A 69 -1.54 10.54 11.76
N ASN A 70 -0.63 10.16 10.86
CA ASN A 70 -0.01 8.84 10.72
C ASN A 70 1.41 8.77 11.32
N SER A 71 1.82 9.72 12.17
CA SER A 71 3.21 9.75 12.69
C SER A 71 3.58 8.51 13.50
N ASP A 72 2.62 7.89 14.16
CA ASP A 72 2.78 6.66 14.94
C ASP A 72 3.08 5.42 14.10
N ILE A 73 2.74 5.44 12.80
CA ILE A 73 3.00 4.34 11.86
C ILE A 73 4.21 4.60 10.95
N LEU A 74 4.96 5.68 11.18
CA LEU A 74 6.15 6.05 10.43
C LEU A 74 7.45 5.85 11.22
N CYS A 75 8.52 5.54 10.49
CA CYS A 75 9.91 5.59 10.95
C CYS A 75 10.75 6.25 9.83
N ASP A 76 11.44 7.36 10.14
CA ASP A 76 12.25 8.11 9.18
C ASP A 76 11.55 8.46 7.85
N GLY A 77 10.27 8.83 7.93
CA GLY A 77 9.46 9.20 6.77
C GLY A 77 8.99 8.01 5.92
N LYS A 78 9.26 6.77 6.34
CA LYS A 78 8.77 5.54 5.70
C LYS A 78 7.76 4.85 6.61
N LEU A 79 6.88 4.06 6.01
CA LEU A 79 5.97 3.19 6.77
C LEU A 79 6.82 2.20 7.60
N LYS A 80 6.52 2.07 8.89
CA LYS A 80 7.14 1.03 9.75
C LYS A 80 6.90 -0.34 9.14
N GLU A 81 7.82 -1.26 9.36
CA GLU A 81 7.66 -2.65 8.93
C GLU A 81 6.67 -3.40 9.82
N ASN A 82 6.03 -4.44 9.27
CA ASN A 82 5.21 -5.40 10.01
C ASN A 82 4.00 -4.80 10.76
N LEU A 83 3.44 -3.68 10.26
CA LEU A 83 2.17 -3.15 10.80
C LEU A 83 1.03 -4.12 10.50
N LEU A 84 0.18 -4.32 11.49
CA LEU A 84 -0.96 -5.23 11.43
C LEU A 84 -2.25 -4.46 11.12
N LEU A 85 -2.99 -4.93 10.13
CA LEU A 85 -4.33 -4.43 9.85
C LEU A 85 -5.25 -4.68 11.05
N GLU A 86 -6.10 -3.69 11.37
CA GLU A 86 -7.03 -3.68 12.51
C GLU A 86 -6.37 -3.68 13.90
N ASN A 87 -5.03 -3.59 13.99
CA ASN A 87 -4.32 -3.36 15.25
C ASN A 87 -3.51 -2.07 15.23
N ASP A 88 -2.76 -1.83 14.15
CA ASP A 88 -1.92 -0.63 14.00
C ASP A 88 -2.49 0.33 12.95
N ILE A 89 -3.07 -0.24 11.88
CA ILE A 89 -3.57 0.50 10.73
C ILE A 89 -4.98 0.07 10.33
N THR A 90 -5.67 0.96 9.64
CA THR A 90 -6.87 0.64 8.85
C THR A 90 -6.68 1.11 7.41
N LEU A 91 -7.45 0.54 6.50
CA LEU A 91 -7.48 0.90 5.08
C LEU A 91 -8.76 1.65 4.76
N ILE A 92 -8.63 2.83 4.16
CA ILE A 92 -9.78 3.62 3.75
C ILE A 92 -9.76 3.93 2.25
N PRO A 93 -10.91 3.93 1.58
CA PRO A 93 -11.02 4.36 0.19
C PRO A 93 -10.56 5.81 -0.02
N ARG A 94 -10.05 6.14 -1.21
CA ARG A 94 -9.58 7.49 -1.57
C ARG A 94 -10.59 8.61 -1.29
N ASN A 95 -11.88 8.37 -1.52
CA ASN A 95 -12.93 9.36 -1.23
C ASN A 95 -13.07 9.63 0.27
N VAL A 96 -12.90 8.62 1.13
CA VAL A 96 -12.92 8.79 2.59
C VAL A 96 -11.68 9.57 3.04
N TRP A 97 -10.50 9.20 2.54
CA TRP A 97 -9.26 9.94 2.81
C TRP A 97 -9.39 11.41 2.43
N LYS A 98 -9.89 11.70 1.22
CA LYS A 98 -10.11 13.07 0.77
C LYS A 98 -11.05 13.85 1.69
N LEU A 99 -12.13 13.23 2.17
CA LEU A 99 -13.03 13.87 3.12
C LEU A 99 -12.31 14.17 4.43
N PHE A 100 -11.56 13.23 5.00
CA PHE A 100 -10.80 13.48 6.22
C PHE A 100 -9.80 14.63 6.07
N VAL A 101 -9.05 14.68 4.97
CA VAL A 101 -8.10 15.77 4.72
C VAL A 101 -8.84 17.10 4.49
N ASP A 102 -9.94 17.12 3.74
CA ASP A 102 -10.71 18.34 3.47
C ASP A 102 -11.32 18.95 4.76
N PHE A 103 -11.71 18.11 5.73
CA PHE A 103 -12.34 18.56 6.98
C PHE A 103 -11.34 18.84 8.11
N TYR A 104 -10.37 17.95 8.32
CA TYR A 104 -9.48 18.00 9.47
C TYR A 104 -8.10 18.55 9.10
N GLY A 105 -7.74 18.56 7.82
CA GLY A 105 -6.36 18.76 7.37
C GLY A 105 -5.51 17.50 7.59
N CYS A 106 -4.23 17.58 7.19
CA CYS A 106 -3.25 16.51 7.36
C CYS A 106 -1.95 17.08 7.93
N THR A 107 -1.33 16.34 8.84
CA THR A 107 0.01 16.68 9.37
C THR A 107 1.11 16.37 8.37
N HIS A 108 0.87 15.42 7.47
CA HIS A 108 1.84 14.88 6.52
C HIS A 108 1.82 15.64 5.19
N THR A 109 2.99 16.03 4.70
CA THR A 109 3.14 16.69 3.39
C THR A 109 3.27 15.68 2.25
N ASP A 110 4.02 14.61 2.47
CA ASP A 110 4.11 13.49 1.54
C ASP A 110 3.07 12.43 1.89
N ILE A 111 1.95 12.45 1.17
CA ILE A 111 0.87 11.48 1.34
C ILE A 111 1.07 10.20 0.51
N SER A 112 2.07 10.18 -0.38
CA SER A 112 2.30 9.03 -1.28
C SER A 112 2.72 7.78 -0.51
N VAL A 113 3.36 7.96 0.66
CA VAL A 113 3.75 6.88 1.58
C VAL A 113 2.56 6.04 2.04
N PHE A 114 1.37 6.65 2.14
CA PHE A 114 0.14 6.00 2.62
C PHE A 114 -0.73 5.44 1.51
N GLU A 115 -0.47 5.82 0.24
CA GLU A 115 -1.30 5.40 -0.89
C GLU A 115 -1.03 3.94 -1.26
N ARG A 116 -2.10 3.17 -1.49
CA ARG A 116 -2.03 1.82 -2.06
C ARG A 116 -3.02 1.67 -3.20
N ARG A 117 -2.62 0.87 -4.18
CA ARG A 117 -3.48 0.49 -5.29
C ARG A 117 -3.95 -0.95 -5.08
N ALA A 118 -5.25 -1.16 -5.22
CA ALA A 118 -5.83 -2.49 -5.18
C ALA A 118 -5.31 -3.34 -6.35
N ILE A 119 -4.81 -4.54 -6.02
CA ILE A 119 -4.29 -5.52 -6.96
C ILE A 119 -5.30 -6.65 -7.15
N GLN A 120 -5.19 -7.36 -8.27
CA GLN A 120 -6.02 -8.54 -8.52
C GLN A 120 -5.36 -9.76 -7.91
N ALA A 121 -5.94 -10.32 -6.84
CA ALA A 121 -5.59 -11.66 -6.37
C ALA A 121 -6.41 -12.73 -7.12
N PRO A 122 -6.04 -14.03 -6.99
CA PRO A 122 -6.75 -15.11 -7.68
C PRO A 122 -8.25 -15.21 -7.35
N LYS A 123 -8.65 -14.84 -6.14
CA LYS A 123 -10.04 -14.97 -5.65
C LYS A 123 -10.83 -13.65 -5.63
N SER A 124 -10.17 -12.55 -5.30
CA SER A 124 -10.76 -11.21 -5.18
C SER A 124 -9.68 -10.16 -5.36
N ALA A 125 -10.04 -8.89 -5.52
CA ALA A 125 -9.02 -7.85 -5.39
C ALA A 125 -8.63 -7.67 -3.92
N GLU A 126 -7.40 -7.25 -3.67
CA GLU A 126 -6.87 -6.99 -2.34
C GLU A 126 -5.90 -5.80 -2.36
N ILE A 127 -5.49 -5.35 -1.18
CA ILE A 127 -4.55 -4.24 -1.02
C ILE A 127 -3.27 -4.76 -0.38
N GLU A 128 -2.17 -4.64 -1.13
CA GLU A 128 -0.86 -5.03 -0.66
C GLU A 128 -0.20 -3.89 0.12
N ILE A 129 -0.10 -4.03 1.45
CA ILE A 129 0.49 -2.99 2.32
C ILE A 129 1.98 -2.80 2.05
N TYR A 130 2.71 -3.88 1.80
CA TYR A 130 4.15 -3.86 1.54
C TYR A 130 4.45 -4.60 0.25
N PRO A 131 4.30 -3.95 -0.91
CA PRO A 131 4.60 -4.61 -2.17
C PRO A 131 6.10 -4.87 -2.29
N PRO A 132 6.52 -6.02 -2.84
CA PRO A 132 7.93 -6.36 -2.98
C PRO A 132 8.67 -5.32 -3.81
N HIS A 133 9.89 -5.00 -3.37
CA HIS A 133 10.79 -4.09 -4.07
C HIS A 133 12.04 -4.85 -4.48
N TYR A 134 12.37 -4.80 -5.76
CA TYR A 134 13.52 -5.50 -6.31
C TYR A 134 14.45 -4.55 -7.03
N SER A 135 15.74 -4.68 -6.75
CA SER A 135 16.82 -4.10 -7.55
C SER A 135 17.31 -5.14 -8.55
N PHE A 136 17.38 -4.77 -9.82
CA PHE A 136 17.84 -5.60 -10.93
C PHE A 136 19.26 -5.21 -11.32
N TYR A 137 20.09 -6.23 -11.58
CA TYR A 137 21.48 -6.04 -11.99
C TYR A 137 21.78 -6.91 -13.21
N LEU A 138 22.65 -6.42 -14.10
CA LEU A 138 23.24 -7.18 -15.20
C LEU A 138 24.57 -7.80 -14.75
N ASN A 139 24.82 -9.06 -15.06
CA ASN A 139 25.92 -9.88 -14.56
C ASN A 139 26.67 -10.53 -15.73
N PRO A 140 27.55 -9.79 -16.42
CA PRO A 140 28.27 -10.32 -17.57
C PRO A 140 29.26 -11.44 -17.16
N PRO A 141 29.58 -12.41 -18.04
CA PRO A 141 30.43 -13.58 -17.72
C PRO A 141 31.85 -13.27 -17.20
N ASN A 142 32.32 -12.02 -17.32
CA ASN A 142 33.67 -11.61 -16.93
C ASN A 142 33.71 -10.21 -16.29
N SER A 143 32.61 -9.77 -15.67
CA SER A 143 32.54 -8.44 -15.06
C SER A 143 31.76 -8.47 -13.74
N SER A 144 31.94 -7.43 -12.94
CA SER A 144 31.09 -7.21 -11.77
C SER A 144 29.67 -6.90 -12.18
N ALA A 145 28.70 -7.43 -11.44
CA ALA A 145 27.30 -7.09 -11.65
C ALA A 145 27.06 -5.59 -11.57
N THR A 146 26.40 -5.04 -12.59
CA THR A 146 26.10 -3.62 -12.74
C THR A 146 24.63 -3.39 -12.48
N PHE A 147 24.30 -2.43 -11.62
CA PHE A 147 22.91 -2.05 -11.35
C PHE A 147 22.23 -1.56 -12.64
N LEU A 148 21.03 -2.06 -12.91
CA LEU A 148 20.22 -1.63 -14.05
C LEU A 148 19.13 -0.66 -13.62
N PHE A 149 18.23 -1.12 -12.75
CA PHE A 149 17.10 -0.36 -12.24
C PHE A 149 16.54 -1.06 -10.98
N GLU A 150 15.67 -0.37 -10.26
CA GLU A 150 14.88 -0.95 -9.19
C GLU A 150 13.40 -0.59 -9.38
N GLY A 151 12.53 -1.34 -8.74
CA GLY A 151 11.09 -1.12 -8.83
C GLY A 151 10.32 -1.84 -7.76
N THR A 152 9.07 -1.42 -7.59
CA THR A 152 8.09 -2.06 -6.73
C THR A 152 7.08 -2.80 -7.60
N TYR A 153 6.79 -4.04 -7.23
CA TYR A 153 6.00 -4.97 -8.04
C TYR A 153 4.83 -5.51 -7.22
N CYS A 154 3.80 -5.96 -7.91
CA CYS A 154 2.68 -6.65 -7.29
C CYS A 154 3.04 -8.12 -7.11
N LYS A 155 2.80 -8.69 -5.92
CA LYS A 155 3.16 -10.10 -5.63
C LYS A 155 2.50 -11.16 -6.54
N PHE A 156 1.40 -10.81 -7.22
CA PHE A 156 0.75 -11.68 -8.22
C PHE A 156 1.25 -11.47 -9.66
N GLN A 157 2.24 -10.60 -9.89
CA GLN A 157 2.91 -10.56 -11.18
C GLN A 157 3.71 -11.84 -11.38
N THR A 158 3.72 -12.32 -12.61
CA THR A 158 4.44 -13.56 -12.99
C THR A 158 5.92 -13.30 -13.26
N ILE A 159 6.74 -14.34 -13.14
CA ILE A 159 8.14 -14.28 -13.56
C ILE A 159 8.26 -13.89 -15.05
N ARG A 160 7.34 -14.34 -15.90
CA ARG A 160 7.24 -13.91 -17.31
C ARG A 160 7.09 -12.39 -17.45
N GLU A 161 6.20 -11.78 -16.67
CA GLU A 161 5.98 -10.33 -16.70
C GLU A 161 7.24 -9.58 -16.24
N LEU A 162 7.94 -10.06 -15.21
CA LEU A 162 9.22 -9.50 -14.79
C LEU A 162 10.28 -9.59 -15.89
N LYS A 163 10.42 -10.76 -16.54
CA LYS A 163 11.33 -10.95 -17.69
C LYS A 163 11.04 -9.96 -18.81
N LEU A 164 9.77 -9.70 -19.12
CA LEU A 164 9.37 -8.71 -20.12
C LEU A 164 9.75 -7.28 -19.73
N ILE A 165 9.58 -6.90 -18.47
CA ILE A 165 9.99 -5.57 -17.96
C ILE A 165 11.51 -5.42 -18.08
N VAL A 166 12.28 -6.43 -17.66
CA VAL A 166 13.74 -6.42 -17.77
C VAL A 166 14.18 -6.35 -19.24
N ALA A 167 13.57 -7.14 -20.13
CA ALA A 167 13.85 -7.11 -21.57
C ALA A 167 13.63 -5.72 -22.18
N GLN A 168 12.55 -5.02 -21.77
CA GLN A 168 12.26 -3.65 -22.18
C GLN A 168 13.32 -2.68 -21.68
N HIS A 169 13.73 -2.77 -20.41
CA HIS A 169 14.80 -1.94 -19.85
C HIS A 169 16.14 -2.17 -20.55
N LEU A 170 16.47 -3.41 -20.90
CA LEU A 170 17.66 -3.78 -21.67
C LEU A 170 17.58 -3.37 -23.15
N LYS A 171 16.41 -2.98 -23.64
CA LYS A 171 16.13 -2.76 -25.07
C LYS A 171 16.53 -3.98 -25.91
N ALA A 172 16.25 -5.17 -25.38
CA ALA A 172 16.59 -6.43 -26.03
C ALA A 172 15.84 -6.58 -27.37
N ALA A 173 16.49 -7.20 -28.36
CA ALA A 173 15.85 -7.47 -29.64
C ALA A 173 14.70 -8.48 -29.48
N PRO A 174 13.64 -8.42 -30.31
CA PRO A 174 12.57 -9.40 -30.28
C PRO A 174 13.11 -10.84 -30.42
N GLY A 175 12.69 -11.73 -29.52
CA GLY A 175 13.13 -13.12 -29.51
C GLY A 175 14.42 -13.41 -28.74
N VAL A 176 15.09 -12.39 -28.17
CA VAL A 176 16.16 -12.61 -27.18
C VAL A 176 15.52 -13.17 -25.91
N ASN A 177 16.02 -14.31 -25.44
CA ASN A 177 15.60 -14.89 -24.18
C ASN A 177 16.28 -14.15 -23.02
N VAL A 178 15.48 -13.64 -22.08
CA VAL A 178 15.97 -13.04 -20.84
C VAL A 178 15.74 -14.05 -19.74
N HIS A 179 16.82 -14.48 -19.12
CA HIS A 179 16.75 -15.36 -17.98
C HIS A 179 16.50 -14.53 -16.69
N LEU A 180 15.89 -15.15 -15.68
CA LEU A 180 15.73 -14.73 -14.27
C LEU A 180 16.76 -15.31 -13.31
N SER A 181 17.50 -14.61 -12.44
CA SER A 181 18.23 -15.34 -11.37
C SER A 181 18.27 -14.62 -10.03
N ILE A 182 18.20 -15.41 -8.95
CA ILE A 182 18.32 -14.94 -7.56
C ILE A 182 19.54 -15.55 -6.88
N HIS A 183 20.01 -14.91 -5.81
CA HIS A 183 21.01 -15.51 -4.93
C HIS A 183 20.31 -16.40 -3.90
N ASN A 184 20.69 -17.66 -3.81
CA ASN A 184 20.26 -18.51 -2.71
C ASN A 184 21.02 -18.17 -1.41
N GLU A 185 20.70 -18.86 -0.31
CA GLU A 185 21.37 -18.69 0.99
C GLU A 185 22.89 -18.95 0.94
N GLN A 186 23.34 -19.74 -0.04
CA GLN A 186 24.74 -20.06 -0.31
C GLN A 186 25.40 -19.06 -1.28
N ASN A 187 24.69 -17.99 -1.68
CA ASN A 187 25.10 -16.97 -2.63
C ASN A 187 25.35 -17.51 -4.06
N GLU A 188 24.84 -18.69 -4.37
CA GLU A 188 24.81 -19.24 -5.73
C GLU A 188 23.61 -18.68 -6.51
N PHE A 189 23.74 -18.64 -7.83
CA PHE A 189 22.65 -18.18 -8.70
C PHE A 189 21.66 -19.31 -8.96
N GLU A 190 20.41 -19.10 -8.60
CA GLU A 190 19.28 -19.98 -8.92
C GLU A 190 18.42 -19.31 -9.99
N GLU A 191 18.16 -20.03 -11.09
CA GLU A 191 17.37 -19.51 -12.19
C GLU A 191 15.86 -19.59 -11.87
N LEU A 192 15.12 -18.53 -12.21
CA LEU A 192 13.66 -18.52 -12.16
C LEU A 192 13.11 -19.16 -13.44
N GLU A 193 13.05 -20.50 -13.45
CA GLU A 193 12.63 -21.30 -14.59
C GLU A 193 11.11 -21.30 -14.83
N ASP A 194 10.31 -21.35 -13.76
CA ASP A 194 8.84 -21.33 -13.86
C ASP A 194 8.35 -19.91 -14.17
N GLU A 195 8.09 -19.65 -15.45
CA GLU A 195 7.64 -18.35 -15.92
C GLU A 195 6.19 -18.03 -15.55
N ASP A 196 5.39 -19.03 -15.23
CA ASP A 196 3.97 -18.87 -14.90
C ASP A 196 3.76 -18.70 -13.39
N ALA A 197 4.76 -19.06 -12.57
CA ALA A 197 4.79 -18.74 -11.14
C ALA A 197 4.70 -17.22 -10.90
N THR A 198 3.91 -16.85 -9.91
CA THR A 198 3.87 -15.47 -9.39
C THR A 198 5.07 -15.19 -8.50
N ILE A 199 5.36 -13.90 -8.25
CA ILE A 199 6.39 -13.47 -7.30
C ILE A 199 6.18 -14.08 -5.91
N GLU A 200 4.93 -14.18 -5.45
CA GLU A 200 4.56 -14.82 -4.18
C GLU A 200 4.85 -16.33 -4.20
N GLU A 201 4.47 -17.03 -5.26
CA GLU A 201 4.69 -18.49 -5.40
C GLU A 201 6.17 -18.86 -5.56
N ALA A 202 6.93 -18.01 -6.26
CA ALA A 202 8.38 -18.16 -6.41
C ALA A 202 9.15 -17.85 -5.12
N ASN A 203 8.46 -17.42 -4.05
CA ASN A 203 9.04 -17.09 -2.74
C ASN A 203 10.26 -16.16 -2.85
N LEU A 204 10.17 -15.15 -3.73
CA LEU A 204 11.24 -14.19 -3.93
C LEU A 204 11.30 -13.29 -2.69
N GLU A 205 12.17 -13.64 -1.73
CA GLU A 205 12.42 -12.82 -0.54
C GLU A 205 12.70 -11.38 -0.96
N ARG A 206 12.22 -10.42 -0.16
CA ARG A 206 12.07 -9.01 -0.50
C ARG A 206 13.38 -8.25 -0.79
N GLU A 207 14.52 -8.90 -0.86
CA GLU A 207 15.80 -8.30 -1.22
C GLU A 207 16.71 -9.30 -1.96
N LYS A 208 17.00 -9.00 -3.24
CA LYS A 208 18.15 -9.44 -4.09
C LYS A 208 17.79 -10.36 -5.28
N VAL A 209 17.77 -9.77 -6.48
CA VAL A 209 17.75 -10.49 -7.78
C VAL A 209 18.85 -9.91 -8.68
N LYS A 210 19.74 -10.73 -9.26
CA LYS A 210 20.83 -10.31 -10.18
C LYS A 210 20.93 -11.27 -11.37
N PHE A 211 21.11 -10.76 -12.59
CA PHE A 211 20.84 -11.52 -13.82
C PHE A 211 22.03 -11.60 -14.83
N GLN A 212 22.22 -12.73 -15.56
CA GLN A 212 23.26 -13.01 -16.57
C GLN A 212 22.95 -12.57 -18.01
#